data_AF-A0A932WIR9-F1
#
_entry.id   AF-A0A932WIR9-F1
#
_cell.length_a   1.000
_cell.length_b   1.000
_cell.length_c   1.000
_cell.angle_alpha   90.00
_cell.angle_beta   90.00
_cell.angle_gamma   90.00
#
_symmetry.space_group_name_H-M   'P 1'
#
loop_
_entity.id
_entity.type
_entity.pdbx_description
1 polymer ?
#
loop_
_entity_poly.entity_id
_entity_poly.type
_entity_poly.pdbx_seq_one_letter_code
_entity_poly.pdbx_strand_id
1 'polypeptide(L)'
;MDPAERARLRASLDAAGLGEDELAAVDVAPAPHGTRVGVVRRADGAARRRFAVDRAGTLAAVLDWGADDTLAEASVRLPGGAWITIEPRATHDAPWGRSDRLWIGPRPRARQAALTVCEAVAYHAVDRLPALAEPARLPRGAGTAVLNLIAELAADQRRERLIYGGPYPTEQLFSTLLDSFRHDDGVPDPLAAFAAGTLGWRPAPFEPLVEGDGLTVQLRDGVEAVAWRGRVYRRDSVQGHGRRGPHRVRDAGGAVRCSLWALGSALEDHLELTADGRLVAVLPVRSDEATPRPLPRAVARGVVAVVAATSAAALGPALRETGAALTLEWAALGGELVTLDGDRGRVAMQLRRALVARIAAAPGHPERLGLAFAALGDVAVALGDTLQLRAQARLAAVTPERQAAALTSPPPADPGDARRIADAVEALLEDVS
;
A
#
# COMPACT_ATOMS: atom_id res chain seq x y z
N MET A 1 20.78 22.52 16.05
CA MET A 1 21.07 21.08 16.06
C MET A 1 22.06 20.83 17.18
N ASP A 2 21.72 19.94 18.11
CA ASP A 2 22.64 19.59 19.19
C ASP A 2 23.82 18.74 18.64
N PRO A 3 24.95 18.63 19.37
CA PRO A 3 26.11 17.89 18.88
C PRO A 3 25.87 16.40 18.61
N ALA A 4 24.98 15.74 19.37
CA ALA A 4 24.69 14.32 19.22
C ALA A 4 23.79 14.06 17.99
N GLU A 5 22.82 14.93 17.74
CA GLU A 5 22.01 14.97 16.54
C GLU A 5 22.88 15.20 15.29
N ARG A 6 23.84 16.13 15.35
CA ARG A 6 24.82 16.36 14.28
C ARG A 6 25.68 15.11 14.00
N ALA A 7 26.12 14.43 15.04
CA ALA A 7 26.91 13.21 14.91
C ALA A 7 26.11 12.06 14.28
N ARG A 8 24.84 11.87 14.69
CA ARG A 8 23.93 10.89 14.07
C ARG A 8 23.69 11.18 12.60
N LEU A 9 23.42 12.45 12.27
CA LEU A 9 23.22 12.89 10.90
C LEU A 9 24.46 12.57 10.05
N ARG A 10 25.66 12.93 10.54
CA ARG A 10 26.92 12.65 9.84
C ARG A 10 27.13 11.16 9.60
N ALA A 11 26.96 10.32 10.62
CA ALA A 11 27.12 8.88 10.50
C ALA A 11 26.19 8.26 9.43
N SER A 12 24.93 8.71 9.37
CA SER A 12 23.96 8.25 8.36
C SER A 12 24.32 8.68 6.93
N LEU A 13 24.92 9.86 6.77
CA LEU A 13 25.33 10.40 5.47
C LEU A 13 26.64 9.76 4.99
N ASP A 14 27.60 9.55 5.90
CA ASP A 14 28.83 8.81 5.63
C ASP A 14 28.52 7.38 5.16
N ALA A 15 27.57 6.71 5.82
CA ALA A 15 27.10 5.37 5.42
C ALA A 15 26.45 5.34 4.02
N ALA A 16 25.96 6.48 3.53
CA ALA A 16 25.43 6.64 2.18
C ALA A 16 26.50 7.03 1.16
N GLY A 17 27.73 7.29 1.61
CA GLY A 17 28.82 7.81 0.78
C GLY A 17 28.56 9.25 0.33
N LEU A 18 27.97 10.08 1.19
CA LEU A 18 27.94 11.54 1.02
C LEU A 18 29.14 12.13 1.76
N GLY A 19 30.06 12.78 1.03
CA GLY A 19 31.34 13.22 1.59
C GLY A 19 31.24 14.46 2.50
N GLU A 20 32.26 14.70 3.34
CA GLU A 20 32.31 15.88 4.23
C GLU A 20 32.15 17.21 3.50
N ASP A 21 32.80 17.35 2.34
CA ASP A 21 32.73 18.55 1.51
C ASP A 21 31.33 18.78 0.94
N GLU A 22 30.59 17.70 0.68
CA GLU A 22 29.19 17.78 0.22
C GLU A 22 28.25 18.23 1.34
N LEU A 23 28.53 17.84 2.59
CA LEU A 23 27.73 18.23 3.75
C LEU A 23 27.92 19.70 4.14
N ALA A 24 29.12 20.25 3.94
CA ALA A 24 29.41 21.65 4.25
C ALA A 24 28.60 22.64 3.38
N ALA A 25 28.20 22.21 2.19
CA ALA A 25 27.44 23.02 1.22
C ALA A 25 25.91 22.86 1.32
N VAL A 26 25.42 22.10 2.29
CA VAL A 26 24.00 21.75 2.42
C VAL A 26 23.32 22.58 3.52
N ASP A 27 22.26 23.28 3.14
CA ASP A 27 21.31 23.86 4.10
C ASP A 27 20.42 22.73 4.63
N VAL A 28 20.29 22.62 5.96
CA VAL A 28 19.43 21.60 6.60
C VAL A 28 18.22 22.28 7.23
N ALA A 29 17.03 21.89 6.79
CA ALA A 29 15.76 22.38 7.32
C ALA A 29 14.96 21.25 8.02
N PRO A 30 14.29 21.51 9.17
CA PRO A 30 13.27 20.62 9.69
C PRO A 30 12.00 20.63 8.84
N ALA A 31 11.38 19.47 8.70
CA ALA A 31 9.99 19.29 8.35
C ALA A 31 9.10 19.19 9.63
N PRO A 32 7.77 19.31 9.52
CA PRO A 32 6.85 19.37 10.66
C PRO A 32 7.00 18.25 11.71
N HIS A 33 7.24 17.01 11.29
CA HIS A 33 7.42 15.85 12.16
C HIS A 33 8.89 15.54 12.47
N GLY A 34 9.79 16.49 12.18
CA GLY A 34 11.19 16.42 12.58
C GLY A 34 12.11 15.74 11.58
N THR A 35 11.65 15.36 10.40
CA THR A 35 12.54 14.97 9.30
C THR A 35 13.48 16.13 8.96
N ARG A 36 14.76 15.83 8.78
CA ARG A 36 15.78 16.78 8.34
C ARG A 36 16.01 16.62 6.85
N VAL A 37 15.77 17.68 6.11
CA VAL A 37 15.98 17.71 4.66
C VAL A 37 17.23 18.53 4.36
N GLY A 38 18.19 17.92 3.70
CA GLY A 38 19.37 18.60 3.19
C GLY A 38 19.12 19.11 1.79
N VAL A 39 19.30 20.41 1.55
CA VAL A 39 19.20 21.03 0.22
C VAL A 39 20.50 21.73 -0.18
N VAL A 40 20.83 21.66 -1.47
CA VAL A 40 21.89 22.46 -2.09
C VAL A 40 21.23 23.57 -2.88
N ARG A 41 21.73 24.81 -2.72
CA ARG A 41 21.32 25.93 -3.55
C ARG A 41 22.14 25.97 -4.83
N ARG A 42 21.44 26.11 -5.95
CA ARG A 42 22.03 26.31 -7.27
C ARG A 42 22.35 27.77 -7.53
N ALA A 43 23.15 28.03 -8.56
CA ALA A 43 23.55 29.38 -8.95
C ALA A 43 22.34 30.25 -9.38
N ASP A 44 21.27 29.64 -9.88
CA ASP A 44 20.00 30.28 -10.20
C ASP A 44 19.11 30.52 -8.97
N GLY A 45 19.58 30.18 -7.77
CA GLY A 45 18.86 30.29 -6.51
C GLY A 45 17.92 29.12 -6.20
N ALA A 46 17.79 28.14 -7.10
CA ALA A 46 16.89 27.01 -6.89
C ALA A 46 17.45 26.06 -5.82
N ALA A 47 16.59 25.60 -4.91
CA ALA A 47 16.94 24.59 -3.92
C ALA A 47 16.75 23.19 -4.48
N ARG A 48 17.73 22.30 -4.28
CA ARG A 48 17.68 20.89 -4.69
C ARG A 48 17.91 19.99 -3.49
N ARG A 49 16.90 19.18 -3.16
CA ARG A 49 16.98 18.15 -2.12
C ARG A 49 18.10 17.17 -2.43
N ARG A 50 19.03 16.95 -1.51
CA ARG A 50 20.10 15.94 -1.61
C ARG A 50 19.83 14.74 -0.73
N PHE A 51 19.18 14.93 0.43
CA PHE A 51 18.83 13.83 1.31
C PHE A 51 17.65 14.18 2.21
N ALA A 52 17.05 13.15 2.78
CA ALA A 52 16.11 13.25 3.90
C ALA A 52 16.49 12.22 4.97
N VAL A 53 16.54 12.66 6.22
CA VAL A 53 16.82 11.84 7.40
C VAL A 53 15.69 12.02 8.37
N ASP A 54 15.06 10.94 8.84
CA ASP A 54 13.98 11.05 9.80
C ASP A 54 14.46 11.63 11.14
N ARG A 55 13.51 11.94 12.03
CA ARG A 55 13.83 12.49 13.36
C ARG A 55 14.65 11.54 14.26
N ALA A 56 14.71 10.25 13.95
CA ALA A 56 15.52 9.26 14.67
C ALA A 56 16.96 9.18 14.12
N GLY A 57 17.25 9.88 13.03
CA GLY A 57 18.55 9.86 12.36
C GLY A 57 18.66 8.80 11.26
N THR A 58 17.57 8.12 10.88
CA THR A 58 17.58 7.12 9.81
C THR A 58 17.44 7.80 8.45
N LEU A 59 18.36 7.49 7.54
CA LEU A 59 18.30 7.98 6.17
C LEU A 59 17.09 7.41 5.43
N ALA A 60 16.24 8.29 4.90
CA ALA A 60 15.02 7.96 4.18
C ALA A 60 15.16 8.14 2.66
N ALA A 61 15.92 9.14 2.23
CA ALA A 61 16.16 9.40 0.80
C ALA A 61 17.55 10.01 0.54
N VAL A 62 18.10 9.75 -0.64
CA VAL A 62 19.33 10.36 -1.19
C VAL A 62 19.11 10.69 -2.66
N LEU A 63 19.56 11.85 -3.10
CA LEU A 63 19.43 12.34 -4.47
C LEU A 63 20.76 12.90 -4.96
N ASP A 64 21.12 12.52 -6.18
CA ASP A 64 22.28 13.03 -6.89
C ASP A 64 21.86 13.85 -8.08
N TRP A 65 22.29 15.10 -8.07
CA TRP A 65 22.00 16.04 -9.14
C TRP A 65 23.27 16.34 -9.93
N GLY A 66 23.15 16.29 -11.26
CA GLY A 66 24.20 16.69 -12.17
C GLY A 66 24.49 18.19 -12.12
N ALA A 67 25.57 18.61 -12.79
CA ALA A 67 25.92 20.02 -12.93
C ALA A 67 24.91 20.81 -13.78
N ASP A 68 24.20 20.13 -14.68
CA ASP A 68 23.14 20.66 -15.54
C ASP A 68 21.77 20.70 -14.86
N ASP A 69 21.75 20.52 -13.53
CA ASP A 69 20.55 20.49 -12.70
C ASP A 69 19.57 19.35 -13.03
N THR A 70 20.00 18.34 -13.78
CA THR A 70 19.23 17.12 -13.96
C THR A 70 19.45 16.15 -12.80
N LEU A 71 18.43 15.37 -12.45
CA LEU A 71 18.59 14.29 -11.49
C LEU A 71 19.37 13.16 -12.18
N ALA A 72 20.53 12.81 -11.63
CA ALA A 72 21.35 11.70 -12.09
C ALA A 72 20.92 10.38 -11.45
N GLU A 73 20.54 10.41 -10.17
CA GLU A 73 20.06 9.25 -9.43
C GLU A 73 19.24 9.69 -8.21
N ALA A 74 18.27 8.88 -7.80
CA ALA A 74 17.65 9.00 -6.48
C ALA A 74 17.48 7.63 -5.84
N SER A 75 17.54 7.56 -4.52
CA SER A 75 17.31 6.36 -3.73
C SER A 75 16.34 6.65 -2.60
N VAL A 76 15.30 5.83 -2.45
CA VAL A 76 14.31 5.93 -1.38
C VAL A 76 14.24 4.64 -0.59
N ARG A 77 14.14 4.76 0.73
CA ARG A 77 14.07 3.61 1.64
C ARG A 77 12.66 3.03 1.66
N LEU A 78 12.56 1.72 1.65
CA LEU A 78 11.31 0.97 1.80
C LEU A 78 11.08 0.57 3.26
N PRO A 79 9.82 0.34 3.64
CA PRO A 79 9.52 -0.48 4.80
C PRO A 79 10.23 -1.84 4.71
N GLY A 80 10.93 -2.24 5.78
CA GLY A 80 11.80 -3.42 5.78
C GLY A 80 13.27 -3.16 5.42
N GLY A 81 13.63 -1.91 5.08
CA GLY A 81 15.03 -1.45 5.01
C GLY A 81 15.72 -1.61 3.65
N ALA A 82 15.06 -2.24 2.67
CA ALA A 82 15.52 -2.23 1.28
C ALA A 82 15.39 -0.83 0.65
N TRP A 83 16.01 -0.62 -0.51
CA TRP A 83 16.05 0.67 -1.21
C TRP A 83 15.59 0.54 -2.65
N ILE A 84 14.78 1.49 -3.10
CA ILE A 84 14.49 1.68 -4.52
C ILE A 84 15.42 2.75 -5.05
N THR A 85 16.23 2.40 -6.05
CA THR A 85 17.06 3.34 -6.79
C THR A 85 16.38 3.65 -8.12
N ILE A 86 16.17 4.95 -8.38
CA ILE A 86 15.65 5.49 -9.63
C ILE A 86 16.85 5.90 -10.48
N GLU A 87 16.94 5.34 -11.68
CA GLU A 87 17.87 5.74 -12.72
C GLU A 87 17.09 6.54 -13.78
N PRO A 88 17.14 7.88 -13.75
CA PRO A 88 16.36 8.70 -14.65
C PRO A 88 16.78 8.50 -16.10
N ARG A 89 15.80 8.48 -17.01
CA ARG A 89 16.00 8.50 -18.46
C ARG A 89 16.89 7.37 -18.98
N ALA A 90 16.94 6.25 -18.26
CA ALA A 90 17.82 5.11 -18.49
C ALA A 90 17.52 4.34 -19.78
N THR A 91 16.28 4.39 -20.26
CA THR A 91 15.84 3.52 -21.36
C THR A 91 14.70 4.14 -22.16
N HIS A 92 14.25 3.43 -23.20
CA HIS A 92 13.04 3.73 -23.95
C HIS A 92 12.12 2.52 -23.90
N ASP A 93 10.86 2.74 -23.57
CA ASP A 93 9.85 1.70 -23.40
C ASP A 93 8.49 2.18 -23.95
N ALA A 94 7.74 1.29 -24.59
CA ALA A 94 6.42 1.61 -25.11
C ALA A 94 5.38 1.50 -23.97
N PRO A 95 4.37 2.38 -23.89
CA PRO A 95 3.96 3.35 -24.91
C PRO A 95 4.56 4.77 -24.77
N TRP A 96 5.32 5.06 -23.72
CA TRP A 96 5.72 6.43 -23.33
C TRP A 96 7.07 6.91 -23.88
N GLY A 97 7.86 6.06 -24.52
CA GLY A 97 9.18 6.44 -25.03
C GLY A 97 10.19 6.50 -23.90
N ARG A 98 10.83 7.65 -23.67
CA ARG A 98 11.91 7.76 -22.68
C ARG A 98 11.41 7.43 -21.26
N SER A 99 12.15 6.58 -20.54
CA SER A 99 11.71 6.02 -19.26
C SER A 99 12.79 6.04 -18.20
N ASP A 100 12.34 6.21 -16.95
CA ASP A 100 13.15 6.00 -15.76
C ASP A 100 13.12 4.52 -15.38
N ARG A 101 14.24 3.97 -14.91
CA ARG A 101 14.34 2.57 -14.48
C ARG A 101 14.40 2.48 -12.96
N LEU A 102 13.62 1.57 -12.40
CA LEU A 102 13.58 1.30 -10.97
C LEU A 102 14.36 0.03 -10.63
N TRP A 103 15.22 0.13 -9.63
CA TRP A 103 16.08 -0.94 -9.13
C TRP A 103 15.81 -1.19 -7.65
N ILE A 104 15.90 -2.44 -7.20
CA ILE A 104 15.97 -2.77 -5.77
C ILE A 104 17.44 -2.96 -5.36
N GLY A 105 17.77 -2.59 -4.12
CA GLY A 105 19.07 -2.85 -3.52
C GLY A 105 19.04 -2.83 -1.99
N PRO A 106 20.09 -3.36 -1.33
CA PRO A 106 20.17 -3.43 0.14
C PRO A 106 20.63 -2.11 0.79
N ARG A 107 21.14 -1.16 -0.01
CA ARG A 107 21.70 0.12 0.42
C ARG A 107 21.37 1.20 -0.64
N PRO A 108 21.41 2.50 -0.29
CA PRO A 108 21.19 3.55 -1.29
C PRO A 108 22.19 3.40 -2.46
N ARG A 109 21.74 3.75 -3.67
CA ARG A 109 22.50 3.67 -4.94
C ARG A 109 22.85 2.26 -5.41
N ALA A 110 22.50 1.21 -4.66
CA ALA A 110 22.74 -0.15 -5.09
C ALA A 110 21.68 -0.60 -6.10
N ARG A 111 22.15 -1.09 -7.25
CA ARG A 111 21.33 -1.60 -8.35
C ARG A 111 21.46 -3.12 -8.43
N GLN A 112 20.82 -3.83 -7.51
CA GLN A 112 20.95 -5.29 -7.42
C GLN A 112 20.09 -6.01 -8.47
N ALA A 113 18.82 -5.59 -8.62
CA ALA A 113 17.92 -6.16 -9.61
C ALA A 113 16.99 -5.09 -10.19
N ALA A 114 16.80 -5.11 -11.51
CA ALA A 114 15.86 -4.23 -12.19
C ALA A 114 14.42 -4.70 -11.91
N LEU A 115 13.57 -3.77 -11.50
CA LEU A 115 12.17 -4.05 -11.15
C LEU A 115 11.22 -3.72 -12.28
N THR A 116 11.19 -2.47 -12.75
CA THR A 116 10.27 -2.03 -13.80
C THR A 116 10.71 -0.65 -14.29
N VAL A 117 9.93 -0.05 -15.18
CA VAL A 117 10.15 1.29 -15.73
C VAL A 117 8.91 2.16 -15.57
N CYS A 118 9.11 3.46 -15.44
CA CYS A 118 8.04 4.46 -15.52
C CYS A 118 8.36 5.52 -16.57
N GLU A 119 7.35 6.27 -16.99
CA GLU A 119 7.54 7.46 -17.82
C GLU A 119 8.61 8.37 -17.21
N ALA A 120 9.52 8.89 -18.04
CA ALA A 120 10.60 9.73 -17.56
C ALA A 120 10.09 11.03 -16.94
N VAL A 121 10.49 11.31 -15.70
CA VAL A 121 10.11 12.53 -14.97
C VAL A 121 11.18 13.60 -15.12
N ALA A 122 10.75 14.84 -15.38
CA ALA A 122 11.62 16.00 -15.25
C ALA A 122 11.73 16.40 -13.76
N TYR A 123 12.55 15.70 -12.98
CA TYR A 123 12.60 15.86 -11.52
C TYR A 123 12.93 17.28 -11.01
N HIS A 124 13.63 18.10 -11.80
CA HIS A 124 13.88 19.52 -11.47
C HIS A 124 12.64 20.42 -11.64
N ALA A 125 11.64 19.94 -12.37
CA ALA A 125 10.42 20.66 -12.72
C ALA A 125 9.24 19.67 -12.86
N VAL A 126 8.89 19.00 -11.77
CA VAL A 126 7.80 18.02 -11.72
C VAL A 126 6.49 18.70 -12.15
N ASP A 127 5.84 18.16 -13.17
CA ASP A 127 4.61 18.71 -13.77
C ASP A 127 3.48 17.69 -13.85
N ARG A 128 3.78 16.40 -13.73
CA ARG A 128 2.81 15.30 -13.78
C ARG A 128 3.25 14.07 -12.99
N LEU A 129 2.29 13.20 -12.75
CA LEU A 129 2.50 11.88 -12.16
C LEU A 129 2.85 10.88 -13.27
N PRO A 130 3.99 10.15 -13.19
CA PRO A 130 4.39 9.24 -14.24
C PRO A 130 3.54 7.97 -14.25
N ALA A 131 3.36 7.39 -15.44
CA ALA A 131 2.78 6.07 -15.59
C ALA A 131 3.84 4.97 -15.38
N LEU A 132 3.41 3.79 -14.90
CA LEU A 132 4.27 2.67 -14.52
C LEU A 132 3.93 1.43 -15.34
N ALA A 133 4.94 0.74 -15.91
CA ALA A 133 4.74 -0.40 -16.82
C ALA A 133 4.17 -1.63 -16.11
N GLU A 134 4.87 -2.11 -15.08
CA GLU A 134 4.58 -3.38 -14.41
C GLU A 134 4.49 -3.18 -12.88
N PRO A 135 3.41 -2.54 -12.38
CA PRO A 135 3.27 -2.26 -10.95
C PRO A 135 3.43 -3.49 -10.05
N ALA A 136 3.03 -4.67 -10.52
CA ALA A 136 3.13 -5.92 -9.78
C ALA A 136 4.58 -6.39 -9.52
N ARG A 137 5.57 -5.89 -10.27
CA ARG A 137 7.00 -6.19 -10.02
C ARG A 137 7.58 -5.38 -8.87
N LEU A 138 6.89 -4.33 -8.42
CA LEU A 138 7.32 -3.54 -7.29
C LEU A 138 7.10 -4.29 -5.97
N PRO A 139 8.09 -4.30 -5.06
CA PRO A 139 7.87 -4.73 -3.69
C PRO A 139 6.79 -3.89 -3.01
N ARG A 140 6.13 -4.46 -2.00
CA ARG A 140 5.14 -3.74 -1.19
C ARG A 140 5.72 -2.43 -0.65
N GLY A 141 4.98 -1.33 -0.82
CA GLY A 141 5.38 0.00 -0.38
C GLY A 141 6.32 0.75 -1.33
N ALA A 142 6.89 0.11 -2.34
CA ALA A 142 7.79 0.79 -3.28
C ALA A 142 7.11 1.85 -4.14
N GLY A 143 5.88 1.57 -4.62
CA GLY A 143 5.09 2.57 -5.33
C GLY A 143 4.83 3.81 -4.47
N THR A 144 4.37 3.62 -3.23
CA THR A 144 4.16 4.70 -2.26
C THR A 144 5.45 5.49 -1.98
N ALA A 145 6.60 4.82 -1.81
CA ALA A 145 7.87 5.50 -1.54
C ALA A 145 8.34 6.38 -2.73
N VAL A 146 8.23 5.88 -3.95
CA VAL A 146 8.57 6.65 -5.17
C VAL A 146 7.60 7.82 -5.37
N LEU A 147 6.30 7.59 -5.18
CA LEU A 147 5.28 8.64 -5.25
C LEU A 147 5.46 9.71 -4.16
N ASN A 148 5.88 9.32 -2.96
CA ASN A 148 6.20 10.27 -1.90
C ASN A 148 7.39 11.15 -2.26
N LEU A 149 8.45 10.60 -2.86
CA LEU A 149 9.57 11.40 -3.37
C LEU A 149 9.11 12.40 -4.45
N ILE A 150 8.25 11.98 -5.37
CA ILE A 150 7.69 12.89 -6.39
C ILE A 150 6.88 14.00 -5.72
N ALA A 151 6.05 13.67 -4.71
CA ALA A 151 5.29 14.64 -3.93
C ALA A 151 6.22 15.61 -3.16
N GLU A 152 7.30 15.12 -2.55
CA GLU A 152 8.31 15.94 -1.86
C GLU A 152 8.96 16.94 -2.82
N LEU A 153 9.42 16.48 -3.99
CA LEU A 153 10.04 17.34 -4.98
C LEU A 153 9.06 18.35 -5.57
N ALA A 154 7.83 17.94 -5.83
CA ALA A 154 6.78 18.85 -6.30
C ALA A 154 6.43 19.91 -5.24
N ALA A 155 6.38 19.53 -3.95
CA ALA A 155 6.17 20.46 -2.84
C ALA A 155 7.34 21.44 -2.66
N ASP A 156 8.58 20.96 -2.74
CA ASP A 156 9.79 21.79 -2.72
C ASP A 156 9.76 22.83 -3.86
N GLN A 157 9.18 22.47 -5.01
CA GLN A 157 8.97 23.32 -6.19
C GLN A 157 7.67 24.15 -6.14
N ARG A 158 6.90 24.07 -5.04
CA ARG A 158 5.61 24.76 -4.85
C ARG A 158 4.61 24.49 -5.96
N ARG A 159 4.60 23.26 -6.47
CA ARG A 159 3.58 22.82 -7.42
C ARG A 159 2.25 22.69 -6.70
N GLU A 160 1.27 23.46 -7.14
CA GLU A 160 -0.07 23.41 -6.56
C GLU A 160 -0.85 22.21 -7.07
N ARG A 161 -0.64 21.78 -8.32
CA ARG A 161 -1.44 20.75 -8.98
C ARG A 161 -0.63 19.95 -9.98
N LEU A 162 -0.81 18.63 -9.95
CA LEU A 162 -0.30 17.65 -10.91
C LEU A 162 -1.48 16.89 -11.52
N ILE A 163 -1.24 16.29 -12.68
CA ILE A 163 -2.22 15.43 -13.36
C ILE A 163 -1.59 14.06 -13.58
N TYR A 164 -2.40 12.99 -13.47
CA TYR A 164 -2.02 11.68 -13.96
C TYR A 164 -2.45 11.55 -15.42
N GLY A 165 -1.48 11.58 -16.34
CA GLY A 165 -1.71 11.42 -17.78
C GLY A 165 -1.51 10.00 -18.28
N GLY A 166 -1.31 9.03 -17.38
CA GLY A 166 -1.01 7.65 -17.74
C GLY A 166 -2.24 6.90 -18.26
N PRO A 167 -2.04 5.89 -19.12
CA PRO A 167 -3.14 5.15 -19.76
C PRO A 167 -3.90 4.21 -18.81
N TYR A 168 -3.45 4.06 -17.56
CA TYR A 168 -3.97 3.04 -16.63
C TYR A 168 -4.42 3.63 -15.28
N PRO A 169 -5.56 4.36 -15.23
CA PRO A 169 -6.08 4.91 -13.98
C PRO A 169 -6.87 3.85 -13.20
N THR A 170 -6.17 2.99 -12.45
CA THR A 170 -6.80 1.93 -11.64
C THR A 170 -7.20 2.41 -10.25
N GLU A 171 -8.19 1.76 -9.63
CA GLU A 171 -8.57 2.04 -8.23
C GLU A 171 -7.41 1.81 -7.24
N GLN A 172 -6.55 0.84 -7.53
CA GLN A 172 -5.34 0.59 -6.74
C GLN A 172 -4.35 1.77 -6.84
N LEU A 173 -4.14 2.30 -8.05
CA LEU A 173 -3.30 3.48 -8.23
C LEU A 173 -3.92 4.71 -7.56
N PHE A 174 -5.22 4.94 -7.74
CA PHE A 174 -5.97 5.99 -7.04
C PHE A 174 -5.73 5.90 -5.53
N SER A 175 -5.96 4.73 -4.95
CA SER A 175 -5.76 4.48 -3.51
C SER A 175 -4.32 4.70 -3.05
N THR A 176 -3.33 4.37 -3.90
CA THR A 176 -1.91 4.58 -3.61
C THR A 176 -1.55 6.07 -3.67
N LEU A 177 -2.12 6.83 -4.62
CA LEU A 177 -1.91 8.27 -4.74
C LEU A 177 -2.41 9.02 -3.51
N LEU A 178 -3.51 8.58 -2.89
CA LEU A 178 -4.04 9.18 -1.65
C LEU A 178 -3.04 9.14 -0.47
N ASP A 179 -2.03 8.25 -0.51
CA ASP A 179 -0.98 8.20 0.52
C ASP A 179 -0.06 9.44 0.44
N SER A 180 0.23 9.97 -0.76
CA SER A 180 1.22 11.04 -0.96
C SER A 180 0.65 12.33 -1.60
N PHE A 181 -0.61 12.32 -2.00
CA PHE A 181 -1.27 13.44 -2.67
C PHE A 181 -2.68 13.67 -2.11
N ARG A 182 -3.15 14.92 -2.18
CA ARG A 182 -4.57 15.26 -1.97
C ARG A 182 -5.24 15.46 -3.31
N HIS A 183 -6.43 14.92 -3.54
CA HIS A 183 -7.18 15.28 -4.73
C HIS A 183 -7.82 16.67 -4.59
N ASP A 184 -8.30 17.23 -5.70
CA ASP A 184 -9.06 18.48 -5.72
C ASP A 184 -10.31 18.38 -4.81
N ASP A 185 -10.60 19.43 -4.04
CA ASP A 185 -11.76 19.49 -3.16
C ASP A 185 -13.07 19.63 -3.98
N GLY A 186 -14.19 19.21 -3.40
CA GLY A 186 -15.52 19.41 -4.02
C GLY A 186 -15.83 18.51 -5.23
N VAL A 187 -14.95 17.55 -5.55
CA VAL A 187 -15.21 16.54 -6.60
C VAL A 187 -16.15 15.46 -6.04
N PRO A 188 -17.38 15.29 -6.57
CA PRO A 188 -18.36 14.36 -5.99
C PRO A 188 -17.96 12.88 -6.12
N ASP A 189 -17.33 12.51 -7.23
CA ASP A 189 -16.79 11.17 -7.47
C ASP A 189 -15.33 11.27 -7.95
N PRO A 190 -14.37 11.36 -7.02
CA PRO A 190 -12.96 11.48 -7.35
C PRO A 190 -12.42 10.26 -8.12
N LEU A 191 -12.91 9.05 -7.85
CA LEU A 191 -12.44 7.85 -8.54
C LEU A 191 -12.87 7.87 -10.01
N ALA A 192 -14.12 8.26 -10.31
CA ALA A 192 -14.57 8.43 -11.69
C ALA A 192 -13.82 9.56 -12.42
N ALA A 193 -13.59 10.69 -11.76
CA ALA A 193 -12.79 11.79 -12.33
C ALA A 193 -11.33 11.36 -12.60
N PHE A 194 -10.75 10.53 -11.73
CA PHE A 194 -9.44 9.94 -11.94
C PHE A 194 -9.42 8.99 -13.14
N ALA A 195 -10.41 8.11 -13.25
CA ALA A 195 -10.57 7.21 -14.39
C ALA A 195 -10.72 7.97 -15.72
N ALA A 196 -11.34 9.15 -15.69
CA ALA A 196 -11.49 10.04 -16.84
C ALA A 196 -10.24 10.92 -17.12
N GLY A 197 -9.20 10.87 -16.29
CA GLY A 197 -7.98 11.68 -16.44
C GLY A 197 -8.16 13.17 -16.15
N THR A 198 -9.24 13.57 -15.46
CA THR A 198 -9.57 14.98 -15.20
C THR A 198 -9.25 15.42 -13.76
N LEU A 199 -8.97 14.46 -12.87
CA LEU A 199 -8.67 14.74 -11.46
C LEU A 199 -7.28 15.37 -11.28
N GLY A 200 -7.25 16.49 -10.54
CA GLY A 200 -6.01 17.11 -10.09
C GLY A 200 -5.52 16.57 -8.76
N TRP A 201 -4.19 16.57 -8.61
CA TRP A 201 -3.49 16.08 -7.44
C TRP A 201 -2.57 17.15 -6.87
N ARG A 202 -2.81 17.54 -5.63
CA ARG A 202 -1.96 18.46 -4.87
C ARG A 202 -0.91 17.65 -4.12
N PRO A 203 0.40 17.96 -4.23
CA PRO A 203 1.43 17.30 -3.46
C PRO A 203 1.16 17.39 -1.95
N ALA A 204 1.18 16.26 -1.26
CA ALA A 204 0.96 16.18 0.18
C ALA A 204 1.79 15.05 0.79
N PRO A 205 3.13 15.15 0.70
CA PRO A 205 4.04 14.10 1.14
C PRO A 205 3.88 13.81 2.63
N PHE A 206 4.11 12.55 3.00
CA PHE A 206 4.25 12.15 4.40
C PHE A 206 5.74 12.13 4.79
N GLU A 207 6.01 12.30 6.07
CA GLU A 207 7.31 12.07 6.68
C GLU A 207 7.42 10.62 7.17
N PRO A 208 8.43 9.85 6.72
CA PRO A 208 8.67 8.52 7.27
C PRO A 208 9.41 8.61 8.61
N LEU A 209 8.99 7.79 9.57
CA LEU A 209 9.73 7.51 10.79
C LEU A 209 10.08 6.02 10.80
N VAL A 210 11.38 5.71 10.83
CA VAL A 210 11.89 4.34 10.94
C VAL A 210 12.31 4.11 12.39
N GLU A 211 11.71 3.12 13.02
CA GLU A 211 12.10 2.65 14.35
C GLU A 211 12.67 1.22 14.27
N GLY A 212 13.10 0.68 15.41
CA GLY A 212 13.65 -0.67 15.52
C GLY A 212 12.72 -1.77 14.98
N ASP A 213 13.27 -2.95 14.71
CA ASP A 213 12.55 -4.14 14.24
C ASP A 213 11.80 -3.98 12.90
N GLY A 214 12.26 -3.06 12.05
CA GLY A 214 11.70 -2.84 10.71
C GLY A 214 10.34 -2.16 10.73
N LEU A 215 10.00 -1.44 11.81
CA LEU A 215 8.83 -0.58 11.91
C LEU A 215 9.06 0.70 11.08
N THR A 216 8.09 1.02 10.22
CA THR A 216 8.06 2.29 9.50
C THR A 216 6.69 2.93 9.65
N VAL A 217 6.66 4.18 10.09
CA VAL A 217 5.45 4.97 10.33
C VAL A 217 5.39 6.11 9.33
N GLN A 218 4.23 6.34 8.72
CA GLN A 218 3.96 7.46 7.83
C GLN A 218 3.22 8.55 8.60
N LEU A 219 3.84 9.73 8.71
CA LEU A 219 3.36 10.87 9.48
C LEU A 219 2.97 12.02 8.56
N ARG A 220 1.75 12.54 8.72
CA ARG A 220 1.29 13.77 8.06
C ARG A 220 0.37 14.60 8.95
N ASP A 221 -0.89 14.20 9.10
CA ASP A 221 -1.81 14.81 10.07
C ASP A 221 -1.86 14.01 11.39
N GLY A 222 -0.81 13.22 11.62
CA GLY A 222 -0.73 12.14 12.61
C GLY A 222 -0.24 10.85 11.97
N VAL A 223 -0.39 9.73 12.66
CA VAL A 223 -0.08 8.39 12.13
C VAL A 223 -1.14 7.95 11.13
N GLU A 224 -0.79 7.89 9.85
CA GLU A 224 -1.72 7.50 8.76
C GLU A 224 -1.55 6.05 8.31
N ALA A 225 -0.32 5.56 8.29
CA ALA A 225 0.00 4.18 7.96
C ALA A 225 1.22 3.69 8.72
N VAL A 226 1.27 2.38 8.95
CA VAL A 226 2.36 1.71 9.66
C VAL A 226 2.70 0.44 8.92
N ALA A 227 3.98 0.22 8.63
CA ALA A 227 4.47 -1.02 8.07
C ALA A 227 5.37 -1.73 9.09
N TRP A 228 5.07 -2.99 9.39
CA TRP A 228 5.78 -3.78 10.39
C TRP A 228 5.70 -5.27 10.08
N ARG A 229 6.84 -5.96 10.06
CA ARG A 229 6.94 -7.41 9.81
C ARG A 229 6.13 -7.89 8.59
N GLY A 230 6.21 -7.15 7.48
CA GLY A 230 5.53 -7.47 6.21
C GLY A 230 4.05 -7.08 6.13
N ARG A 231 3.47 -6.54 7.21
CA ARG A 231 2.09 -6.03 7.28
C ARG A 231 2.07 -4.53 7.07
N VAL A 232 0.98 -4.03 6.50
CA VAL A 232 0.74 -2.59 6.35
C VAL A 232 -0.62 -2.25 6.96
N TYR A 233 -0.59 -1.58 8.10
CA TYR A 233 -1.74 -1.01 8.76
C TYR A 233 -2.04 0.35 8.15
N ARG A 234 -3.31 0.65 7.91
CA ARG A 234 -3.75 1.96 7.42
C ARG A 234 -4.95 2.46 8.19
N ARG A 235 -5.15 3.77 8.21
CA ARG A 235 -6.42 4.36 8.63
C ARG A 235 -7.57 3.79 7.79
N ASP A 236 -8.74 3.68 8.41
CA ASP A 236 -9.95 3.16 7.76
C ASP A 236 -10.53 4.11 6.71
N SER A 237 -10.13 5.38 6.75
CA SER A 237 -10.46 6.36 5.74
C SER A 237 -9.29 7.31 5.47
N VAL A 238 -9.20 7.79 4.24
CA VAL A 238 -8.29 8.85 3.84
C VAL A 238 -9.03 9.79 2.90
N GLN A 239 -9.04 11.09 3.18
CA GLN A 239 -9.75 12.08 2.36
C GLN A 239 -11.25 11.75 2.16
N GLY A 240 -11.89 11.13 3.16
CA GLY A 240 -13.28 10.67 3.07
C GLY A 240 -13.50 9.34 2.34
N HIS A 241 -12.45 8.75 1.75
CA HIS A 241 -12.54 7.45 1.08
C HIS A 241 -12.25 6.31 2.06
N GLY A 242 -13.20 5.38 2.19
CA GLY A 242 -13.03 4.20 3.02
C GLY A 242 -11.99 3.23 2.44
N ARG A 243 -11.03 2.81 3.26
CA ARG A 243 -10.08 1.75 2.95
C ARG A 243 -10.53 0.45 3.60
N ARG A 244 -10.73 -0.58 2.78
CA ARG A 244 -11.01 -1.93 3.25
C ARG A 244 -9.72 -2.71 3.36
N GLY A 245 -9.48 -3.27 4.53
CA GLY A 245 -8.31 -4.10 4.80
C GLY A 245 -8.34 -4.64 6.23
N PRO A 246 -7.73 -5.80 6.47
CA PRO A 246 -7.72 -6.43 7.79
C PRO A 246 -6.78 -5.75 8.77
N HIS A 247 -5.81 -4.93 8.33
CA HIS A 247 -4.85 -4.26 9.20
C HIS A 247 -5.15 -2.77 9.30
N ARG A 248 -5.50 -2.30 10.51
CA ARG A 248 -5.93 -0.92 10.73
C ARG A 248 -5.07 -0.15 11.72
N VAL A 249 -4.89 1.13 11.44
CA VAL A 249 -4.43 2.15 12.40
C VAL A 249 -5.67 2.81 13.00
N ARG A 250 -5.74 2.93 14.33
CA ARG A 250 -6.85 3.57 15.04
C ARG A 250 -6.37 4.33 16.26
N ASP A 251 -7.09 5.36 16.67
CA ASP A 251 -6.85 6.03 17.95
C ASP A 251 -7.51 5.24 19.08
N ALA A 252 -6.85 5.18 20.24
CA ALA A 252 -7.32 4.46 21.42
C ALA A 252 -6.77 5.11 22.69
N GLY A 253 -7.62 5.88 23.41
CA GLY A 253 -7.27 6.42 24.72
C GLY A 253 -6.03 7.33 24.73
N GLY A 254 -5.84 8.15 23.69
CA GLY A 254 -4.67 9.03 23.54
C GLY A 254 -3.43 8.36 22.94
N ALA A 255 -3.48 7.06 22.68
CA ALA A 255 -2.49 6.32 21.91
C ALA A 255 -3.02 5.98 20.52
N VAL A 256 -2.13 5.50 19.64
CA VAL A 256 -2.45 4.93 18.33
C VAL A 256 -2.23 3.43 18.39
N ARG A 257 -3.17 2.63 17.89
CA ARG A 257 -3.06 1.17 17.83
C ARG A 257 -3.06 0.65 16.40
N CYS A 258 -2.23 -0.37 16.17
CA CYS A 258 -2.24 -1.16 14.96
C CYS A 258 -2.91 -2.50 15.24
N SER A 259 -4.05 -2.76 14.61
CA SER A 259 -4.92 -3.90 14.95
C SER A 259 -5.23 -4.77 13.74
N LEU A 260 -5.43 -6.07 13.98
CA LEU A 260 -6.23 -6.92 13.11
C LEU A 260 -7.70 -6.56 13.28
N TRP A 261 -8.44 -6.38 12.19
CA TRP A 261 -9.79 -5.87 12.19
C TRP A 261 -10.69 -6.72 11.30
N ALA A 262 -11.86 -7.07 11.84
CA ALA A 262 -12.94 -7.71 11.11
C ALA A 262 -14.26 -7.49 11.89
N LEU A 263 -15.40 -7.70 11.23
CA LEU A 263 -16.73 -7.53 11.80
C LEU A 263 -16.99 -6.12 12.34
N GLY A 264 -16.25 -5.12 11.86
CA GLY A 264 -16.36 -3.75 12.38
C GLY A 264 -15.74 -3.54 13.76
N SER A 265 -14.86 -4.43 14.23
CA SER A 265 -14.13 -4.27 15.51
C SER A 265 -12.70 -4.80 15.43
N ALA A 266 -11.84 -4.39 16.38
CA ALA A 266 -10.52 -4.98 16.54
C ALA A 266 -10.66 -6.44 17.03
N LEU A 267 -10.05 -7.38 16.31
CA LEU A 267 -9.91 -8.77 16.75
C LEU A 267 -8.68 -8.95 17.65
N GLU A 268 -7.61 -8.21 17.34
CA GLU A 268 -6.31 -8.32 17.98
C GLU A 268 -5.53 -7.02 17.81
N ASP A 269 -4.85 -6.56 18.87
CA ASP A 269 -3.95 -5.41 18.81
C ASP A 269 -2.50 -5.90 18.72
N HIS A 270 -1.71 -5.31 17.83
CA HIS A 270 -0.33 -5.73 17.57
C HIS A 270 0.70 -4.72 18.04
N LEU A 271 0.41 -3.42 17.87
CA LEU A 271 1.31 -2.33 18.25
C LEU A 271 0.52 -1.26 18.99
N GLU A 272 1.18 -0.66 19.98
CA GLU A 272 0.79 0.59 20.58
C GLU A 272 1.87 1.64 20.26
N LEU A 273 1.43 2.76 19.71
CA LEU A 273 2.26 3.90 19.32
C LEU A 273 1.77 5.15 20.05
N THR A 274 2.67 6.11 20.24
CA THR A 274 2.29 7.47 20.61
C THR A 274 1.58 8.16 19.43
N ALA A 275 0.91 9.30 19.68
CA ALA A 275 0.24 10.08 18.63
C ALA A 275 1.19 10.58 17.53
N ASP A 276 2.47 10.79 17.88
CA ASP A 276 3.54 11.15 16.95
C ASP A 276 4.25 9.93 16.35
N GLY A 277 3.78 8.71 16.62
CA GLY A 277 4.21 7.49 15.94
C GLY A 277 5.40 6.74 16.54
N ARG A 278 5.84 7.06 17.76
CA ARG A 278 6.89 6.29 18.45
C ARG A 278 6.34 4.98 18.98
N LEU A 279 7.12 3.92 18.91
CA LEU A 279 6.71 2.63 19.46
C LEU A 279 6.68 2.68 20.99
N VAL A 280 5.50 2.43 21.57
CA VAL A 280 5.33 2.28 23.02
C VAL A 280 5.48 0.81 23.38
N ALA A 281 4.77 -0.07 22.67
CA ALA A 281 4.81 -1.51 22.94
C ALA A 281 4.48 -2.33 21.70
N VAL A 282 5.19 -3.46 21.56
CA VAL A 282 4.74 -4.58 20.74
C VAL A 282 3.83 -5.44 21.61
N LEU A 283 2.57 -5.56 21.21
CA LEU A 283 1.56 -6.28 21.98
C LEU A 283 1.63 -7.78 21.64
N PRO A 284 1.51 -8.67 22.64
CA PRO A 284 1.64 -10.10 22.42
C PRO A 284 0.50 -10.60 21.53
N VAL A 285 0.89 -11.16 20.38
CA VAL A 285 -0.02 -11.85 19.48
C VAL A 285 -0.42 -13.17 20.14
N ARG A 286 -1.72 -13.45 20.24
CA ARG A 286 -2.22 -14.72 20.75
C ARG A 286 -1.93 -15.81 19.72
N SER A 287 -0.83 -16.52 19.91
CA SER A 287 -0.59 -17.79 19.22
C SER A 287 -1.47 -18.84 19.88
N ASP A 288 -2.46 -19.31 19.15
CA ASP A 288 -3.32 -20.41 19.60
C ASP A 288 -2.75 -21.73 19.09
N GLU A 289 -2.76 -22.78 19.89
CA GLU A 289 -2.51 -24.15 19.41
C GLU A 289 -3.85 -24.76 18.99
N ALA A 290 -4.49 -24.15 17.98
CA ALA A 290 -5.75 -24.66 17.45
C ALA A 290 -5.50 -25.63 16.29
N THR A 291 -6.06 -26.84 16.38
CA THR A 291 -6.04 -27.80 15.28
C THR A 291 -6.81 -27.23 14.08
N PRO A 292 -6.25 -27.23 12.86
CA PRO A 292 -6.95 -26.75 11.68
C PRO A 292 -8.29 -27.47 11.46
N ARG A 293 -9.35 -26.71 11.18
CA ARG A 293 -10.70 -27.24 10.93
C ARG A 293 -11.18 -26.81 9.53
N PRO A 294 -11.51 -27.74 8.63
CA PRO A 294 -12.02 -27.40 7.30
C PRO A 294 -13.29 -26.54 7.37
N LEU A 295 -13.36 -25.52 6.52
CA LEU A 295 -14.58 -24.75 6.28
C LEU A 295 -15.44 -25.45 5.20
N PRO A 296 -16.77 -25.29 5.22
CA PRO A 296 -17.63 -25.80 4.15
C PRO A 296 -17.22 -25.24 2.78
N ARG A 297 -17.25 -26.09 1.74
CA ARG A 297 -16.91 -25.67 0.37
C ARG A 297 -17.77 -24.51 -0.16
N ALA A 298 -19.00 -24.39 0.34
CA ALA A 298 -19.88 -23.27 0.03
C ALA A 298 -19.23 -21.93 0.41
N VAL A 299 -18.55 -21.85 1.57
CA VAL A 299 -17.87 -20.63 2.03
C VAL A 299 -16.78 -20.19 1.05
N ALA A 300 -15.92 -21.11 0.61
CA ALA A 300 -14.87 -20.79 -0.38
C ALA A 300 -15.46 -20.27 -1.69
N ARG A 301 -16.56 -20.88 -2.19
CA ARG A 301 -17.27 -20.41 -3.39
C ARG A 301 -17.91 -19.04 -3.19
N GLY A 302 -18.48 -18.78 -2.01
CA GLY A 302 -19.04 -17.48 -1.66
C GLY A 302 -17.98 -16.39 -1.63
N VAL A 303 -16.80 -16.65 -1.04
CA VAL A 303 -15.67 -15.72 -1.05
C VAL A 303 -15.28 -15.36 -2.48
N VAL A 304 -15.13 -16.35 -3.36
CA VAL A 304 -14.80 -16.13 -4.77
C VAL A 304 -15.88 -15.32 -5.48
N ALA A 305 -17.17 -15.59 -5.18
CA ALA A 305 -18.29 -14.86 -5.74
C ALA A 305 -18.33 -13.39 -5.26
N VAL A 306 -18.02 -13.12 -3.98
CA VAL A 306 -17.87 -11.74 -3.49
C VAL A 306 -16.75 -11.02 -4.23
N VAL A 307 -15.56 -11.65 -4.35
CA VAL A 307 -14.42 -11.05 -5.06
C VAL A 307 -14.77 -10.80 -6.53
N ALA A 308 -15.45 -11.73 -7.20
CA ALA A 308 -15.89 -11.55 -8.58
C ALA A 308 -16.89 -10.40 -8.73
N ALA A 309 -17.85 -10.27 -7.82
CA ALA A 309 -18.85 -9.22 -7.82
C ALA A 309 -18.27 -7.82 -7.58
N THR A 310 -17.15 -7.72 -6.85
CA THR A 310 -16.47 -6.45 -6.56
C THR A 310 -15.27 -6.17 -7.47
N SER A 311 -15.00 -7.02 -8.45
CA SER A 311 -13.89 -6.85 -9.41
C SER A 311 -14.38 -6.34 -10.77
N ALA A 312 -13.45 -5.91 -11.61
CA ALA A 312 -13.77 -5.61 -13.01
C ALA A 312 -14.44 -6.82 -13.69
N ALA A 313 -15.55 -6.60 -14.39
CA ALA A 313 -16.37 -7.66 -14.97
C ALA A 313 -15.57 -8.62 -15.89
N ALA A 314 -14.56 -8.09 -16.59
CA ALA A 314 -13.64 -8.86 -17.44
C ALA A 314 -12.89 -9.98 -16.68
N LEU A 315 -12.65 -9.82 -15.37
CA LEU A 315 -11.96 -10.81 -14.54
C LEU A 315 -12.90 -11.89 -14.00
N GLY A 316 -14.22 -11.70 -14.05
CA GLY A 316 -15.20 -12.58 -13.42
C GLY A 316 -15.03 -14.07 -13.77
N PRO A 317 -14.97 -14.46 -15.07
CA PRO A 317 -14.73 -15.85 -15.45
C PRO A 317 -13.42 -16.41 -14.92
N ALA A 318 -12.31 -15.66 -15.05
CA ALA A 318 -11.00 -16.09 -14.60
C ALA A 318 -10.91 -16.23 -13.07
N LEU A 319 -11.61 -15.37 -12.32
CA LEU A 319 -11.75 -15.46 -10.86
C LEU A 319 -12.48 -16.74 -10.45
N ARG A 320 -13.59 -17.08 -11.10
CA ARG A 320 -14.35 -18.31 -10.82
C ARG A 320 -13.55 -19.57 -11.13
N GLU A 321 -12.81 -19.58 -12.23
CA GLU A 321 -11.91 -20.70 -12.58
C GLU A 321 -10.77 -20.85 -11.56
N THR A 322 -10.10 -19.74 -11.22
CA THR A 322 -9.00 -19.74 -10.24
C THR A 322 -9.49 -20.16 -8.86
N GLY A 323 -10.68 -19.71 -8.47
CA GLY A 323 -11.28 -20.03 -7.18
C GLY A 323 -11.90 -21.42 -7.10
N ALA A 324 -12.02 -22.17 -8.19
CA ALA A 324 -12.68 -23.47 -8.19
C ALA A 324 -11.97 -24.52 -7.32
N ALA A 325 -10.64 -24.43 -7.23
CA ALA A 325 -9.80 -25.29 -6.40
C ALA A 325 -9.62 -24.77 -4.96
N LEU A 326 -10.09 -23.54 -4.66
CA LEU A 326 -9.88 -22.91 -3.37
C LEU A 326 -10.55 -23.72 -2.26
N THR A 327 -9.76 -24.08 -1.26
CA THR A 327 -10.22 -24.68 -0.01
C THR A 327 -9.94 -23.72 1.12
N LEU A 328 -10.84 -23.66 2.11
CA LEU A 328 -10.64 -22.84 3.29
C LEU A 328 -10.65 -23.73 4.54
N GLU A 329 -9.87 -23.34 5.54
CA GLU A 329 -9.90 -23.94 6.87
C GLU A 329 -9.70 -22.86 7.94
N TRP A 330 -10.32 -23.04 9.10
CA TRP A 330 -9.95 -22.30 10.29
C TRP A 330 -8.59 -22.77 10.78
N ALA A 331 -7.71 -21.83 11.11
CA ALA A 331 -6.38 -22.13 11.65
C ALA A 331 -5.96 -21.07 12.67
N ALA A 332 -5.00 -21.45 13.53
CA ALA A 332 -4.30 -20.50 14.35
C ALA A 332 -3.35 -19.65 13.49
N LEU A 333 -3.73 -18.40 13.25
CA LEU A 333 -2.91 -17.43 12.55
C LEU A 333 -2.50 -16.33 13.52
N GLY A 334 -1.21 -16.00 13.51
CA GLY A 334 -0.68 -14.87 14.27
C GLY A 334 -0.75 -13.59 13.44
N GLY A 335 -1.63 -12.67 13.80
CA GLY A 335 -1.71 -11.31 13.23
C GLY A 335 -2.09 -11.21 11.74
N GLU A 336 -2.61 -12.28 11.16
CA GLU A 336 -3.17 -12.31 9.80
C GLU A 336 -4.63 -12.75 9.86
N LEU A 337 -5.49 -12.17 9.02
CA LEU A 337 -6.89 -12.62 8.92
C LEU A 337 -6.99 -13.89 8.08
N VAL A 338 -6.26 -13.91 6.96
CA VAL A 338 -6.21 -15.03 6.03
C VAL A 338 -4.79 -15.18 5.47
N THR A 339 -4.31 -16.41 5.33
CA THR A 339 -3.10 -16.72 4.55
C THR A 339 -3.45 -17.70 3.44
N LEU A 340 -2.81 -17.58 2.28
CA LEU A 340 -3.04 -18.47 1.14
C LEU A 340 -1.73 -19.17 0.75
N ASP A 341 -1.72 -20.50 0.80
CA ASP A 341 -0.63 -21.35 0.31
C ASP A 341 -1.17 -22.25 -0.82
N GLY A 342 -0.73 -22.01 -2.06
CA GLY A 342 -1.37 -22.61 -3.23
C GLY A 342 -2.87 -22.32 -3.25
N ASP A 343 -3.71 -23.36 -3.31
CA ASP A 343 -5.17 -23.26 -3.28
C ASP A 343 -5.77 -23.49 -1.87
N ARG A 344 -4.92 -23.51 -0.84
CA ARG A 344 -5.33 -23.70 0.55
C ARG A 344 -5.28 -22.37 1.29
N GLY A 345 -6.46 -21.81 1.56
CA GLY A 345 -6.63 -20.65 2.42
C GLY A 345 -6.83 -21.06 3.87
N ARG A 346 -6.11 -20.40 4.77
CA ARG A 346 -6.31 -20.51 6.22
C ARG A 346 -6.91 -19.23 6.74
N VAL A 347 -7.98 -19.32 7.51
CA VAL A 347 -8.71 -18.19 8.09
C VAL A 347 -8.51 -18.18 9.60
N ALA A 348 -8.27 -17.00 10.17
CA ALA A 348 -7.93 -16.85 11.58
C ALA A 348 -9.02 -17.37 12.53
N MET A 349 -8.63 -18.19 13.49
CA MET A 349 -9.53 -18.68 14.57
C MET A 349 -10.11 -17.54 15.42
N GLN A 350 -9.41 -16.39 15.49
CA GLN A 350 -9.86 -15.16 16.13
C GLN A 350 -11.14 -14.64 15.48
N LEU A 351 -11.25 -14.70 14.14
CA LEU A 351 -12.47 -14.34 13.44
C LEU A 351 -13.62 -15.28 13.81
N ARG A 352 -13.37 -16.59 13.81
CA ARG A 352 -14.37 -17.58 14.22
C ARG A 352 -14.88 -17.32 15.64
N ARG A 353 -13.99 -17.11 16.61
CA ARG A 353 -14.37 -16.82 18.00
C ARG A 353 -15.20 -15.55 18.12
N ALA A 354 -14.79 -14.48 17.46
CA ALA A 354 -15.54 -13.23 17.44
C ALA A 354 -16.93 -13.42 16.80
N LEU A 355 -17.01 -14.17 15.71
CA LEU A 355 -18.26 -14.47 15.02
C LEU A 355 -19.21 -15.30 15.90
N VAL A 356 -18.73 -16.40 16.50
CA VAL A 356 -19.50 -17.24 17.44
C VAL A 356 -20.06 -16.40 18.59
N ALA A 357 -19.20 -15.60 19.25
CA ALA A 357 -19.61 -14.77 20.38
C ALA A 357 -20.69 -13.75 20.00
N ARG A 358 -20.57 -13.14 18.81
CA ARG A 358 -21.54 -12.14 18.34
C ARG A 358 -22.84 -12.76 17.84
N ILE A 359 -22.78 -13.93 17.22
CA ILE A 359 -23.98 -14.68 16.81
C ILE A 359 -24.77 -15.14 18.04
N ALA A 360 -24.10 -15.62 19.09
CA ALA A 360 -24.75 -15.99 20.35
C ALA A 360 -25.44 -14.79 21.02
N ALA A 361 -24.87 -13.59 20.90
CA ALA A 361 -25.44 -12.35 21.41
C ALA A 361 -26.48 -11.69 20.49
N ALA A 362 -26.62 -12.16 19.25
CA ALA A 362 -27.52 -11.56 18.26
C ALA A 362 -28.99 -11.97 18.49
N PRO A 363 -29.92 -10.99 18.50
CA PRO A 363 -31.31 -11.20 18.96
C PRO A 363 -32.16 -12.01 17.97
N GLY A 364 -31.80 -12.03 16.68
CA GLY A 364 -32.59 -12.65 15.63
C GLY A 364 -31.75 -13.25 14.51
N HIS A 365 -32.41 -14.04 13.67
CA HIS A 365 -31.80 -14.66 12.50
C HIS A 365 -31.26 -13.62 11.47
N PRO A 366 -31.96 -12.51 11.17
CA PRO A 366 -31.43 -11.48 10.25
C PRO A 366 -30.10 -10.87 10.71
N GLU A 367 -29.94 -10.59 12.00
CA GLU A 367 -28.70 -10.05 12.55
C GLU A 367 -27.56 -11.06 12.48
N ARG A 368 -27.86 -12.36 12.71
CA ARG A 368 -26.89 -13.45 12.57
C ARG A 368 -26.42 -13.61 11.12
N LEU A 369 -27.35 -13.55 10.16
CA LEU A 369 -27.02 -13.53 8.72
C LEU A 369 -26.15 -12.31 8.38
N GLY A 370 -26.48 -11.13 8.91
CA GLY A 370 -25.67 -9.92 8.71
C GLY A 370 -24.23 -10.07 9.22
N LEU A 371 -24.03 -10.72 10.37
CA LEU A 371 -22.70 -11.02 10.91
C LEU A 371 -21.93 -12.03 10.05
N ALA A 372 -22.59 -13.10 9.59
CA ALA A 372 -21.97 -14.09 8.71
C ALA A 372 -21.62 -13.47 7.33
N PHE A 373 -22.47 -12.60 6.79
CA PHE A 373 -22.18 -11.83 5.58
C PHE A 373 -20.98 -10.89 5.76
N ALA A 374 -20.91 -10.17 6.88
CA ALA A 374 -19.77 -9.32 7.20
C ALA A 374 -18.46 -10.13 7.28
N ALA A 375 -18.48 -11.30 7.95
CA ALA A 375 -17.33 -12.20 8.03
C ALA A 375 -16.87 -12.67 6.64
N LEU A 376 -17.81 -13.06 5.78
CA LEU A 376 -17.54 -13.48 4.41
C LEU A 376 -16.89 -12.34 3.61
N GLY A 377 -17.40 -11.12 3.77
CA GLY A 377 -16.85 -9.91 3.17
C GLY A 377 -15.42 -9.60 3.63
N ASP A 378 -15.13 -9.72 4.93
CA ASP A 378 -13.78 -9.49 5.45
C ASP A 378 -12.77 -10.53 4.92
N VAL A 379 -13.16 -11.81 4.83
CA VAL A 379 -12.33 -12.86 4.22
C VAL A 379 -12.11 -12.59 2.74
N ALA A 380 -13.14 -12.14 2.02
CA ALA A 380 -13.05 -11.78 0.61
C ALA A 380 -12.11 -10.59 0.37
N VAL A 381 -12.17 -9.55 1.21
CA VAL A 381 -11.23 -8.43 1.17
C VAL A 381 -9.80 -8.90 1.40
N ALA A 382 -9.56 -9.79 2.37
CA ALA A 382 -8.22 -10.28 2.66
C ALA A 382 -7.62 -11.16 1.54
N LEU A 383 -8.46 -11.89 0.80
CA LEU A 383 -8.03 -12.75 -0.33
C LEU A 383 -8.07 -12.06 -1.69
N GLY A 384 -8.79 -10.93 -1.80
CA GLY A 384 -9.13 -10.27 -3.05
C GLY A 384 -7.93 -10.02 -3.96
N ASP A 385 -6.92 -9.31 -3.46
CA ASP A 385 -5.71 -8.97 -4.22
C ASP A 385 -5.02 -10.22 -4.81
N THR A 386 -4.91 -11.28 -4.02
CA THR A 386 -4.22 -12.50 -4.46
C THR A 386 -5.03 -13.24 -5.52
N LEU A 387 -6.35 -13.33 -5.36
CA LEU A 387 -7.24 -13.96 -6.34
C LEU A 387 -7.30 -13.14 -7.64
N GLN A 388 -7.36 -11.81 -7.53
CA GLN A 388 -7.33 -10.89 -8.67
C GLN A 388 -6.02 -11.00 -9.45
N LEU A 389 -4.87 -11.03 -8.77
CA LEU A 389 -3.57 -11.21 -9.44
C LEU A 389 -3.49 -12.54 -10.20
N ARG A 390 -3.98 -13.64 -9.61
CA ARG A 390 -4.04 -14.95 -10.30
C ARG A 390 -4.98 -14.91 -11.50
N ALA A 391 -6.15 -14.29 -11.37
CA ALA A 391 -7.11 -14.15 -12.45
C ALA A 391 -6.57 -13.27 -13.59
N GLN A 392 -5.88 -12.17 -13.27
CA GLN A 392 -5.20 -11.32 -14.23
C GLN A 392 -4.09 -12.07 -14.97
N ALA A 393 -3.24 -12.81 -14.27
CA ALA A 393 -2.20 -13.64 -14.90
C ALA A 393 -2.80 -14.68 -15.85
N ARG A 394 -3.94 -15.26 -15.48
CA ARG A 394 -4.67 -16.22 -16.33
C ARG A 394 -5.28 -15.55 -17.56
N LEU A 395 -5.86 -14.36 -17.42
CA LEU A 395 -6.37 -13.58 -18.55
C LEU A 395 -5.23 -13.14 -19.48
N ALA A 396 -4.08 -12.73 -18.94
CA ALA A 396 -2.91 -12.37 -19.73
C ALA A 396 -2.32 -13.57 -20.52
N ALA A 397 -2.58 -14.80 -20.09
CA ALA A 397 -2.12 -16.02 -20.77
C ALA A 397 -3.06 -16.52 -21.88
N VAL A 398 -4.28 -15.99 -22.01
CA VAL A 398 -5.15 -16.33 -23.15
C VAL A 398 -4.78 -15.52 -24.40
N THR A 399 -5.31 -15.90 -25.57
CA THR A 399 -4.95 -15.23 -26.83
C THR A 399 -5.34 -13.74 -26.83
N PRO A 400 -4.61 -12.86 -27.55
CA PRO A 400 -4.91 -11.44 -27.61
C PRO A 400 -6.36 -11.12 -27.99
N GLU A 401 -6.97 -11.92 -28.87
CA GLU A 401 -8.37 -11.76 -29.30
C GLU A 401 -9.34 -12.02 -28.14
N ARG A 402 -9.05 -13.00 -27.29
CA ARG A 402 -9.85 -13.29 -26.09
C ARG A 402 -9.67 -12.23 -25.02
N GLN A 403 -8.47 -11.69 -24.87
CA GLN A 403 -8.22 -10.54 -23.98
C GLN A 403 -9.01 -9.32 -24.44
N ALA A 404 -8.90 -8.97 -25.73
CA ALA A 404 -9.63 -7.86 -26.33
C ALA A 404 -11.14 -8.03 -26.19
N ALA A 405 -11.67 -9.22 -26.44
CA ALA A 405 -13.10 -9.52 -26.27
C ALA A 405 -13.56 -9.34 -24.81
N ALA A 406 -12.80 -9.85 -23.83
CA ALA A 406 -13.12 -9.71 -22.41
C ALA A 406 -13.11 -8.25 -21.94
N LEU A 407 -12.25 -7.41 -22.53
CA LEU A 407 -12.14 -5.99 -22.19
C LEU A 407 -13.18 -5.11 -22.91
N THR A 408 -13.52 -5.44 -24.16
CA THR A 408 -14.42 -4.63 -25.00
C THR A 408 -15.89 -4.92 -24.72
N SER A 409 -16.20 -6.20 -24.50
CA SER A 409 -17.55 -6.70 -24.25
C SER A 409 -17.49 -7.66 -23.06
N PRO A 410 -17.26 -7.16 -21.84
CA PRO A 410 -17.16 -8.01 -20.66
C PRO A 410 -18.45 -8.82 -20.49
N PRO A 411 -18.35 -10.10 -20.07
CA PRO A 411 -19.52 -10.90 -19.81
C PRO A 411 -20.36 -10.25 -18.69
N PRO A 412 -21.69 -10.39 -18.73
CA PRO A 412 -22.54 -9.91 -17.64
C PRO A 412 -22.15 -10.62 -16.32
N ALA A 413 -22.50 -9.98 -15.20
CA ALA A 413 -22.38 -10.61 -13.89
C ALA A 413 -23.11 -11.97 -13.89
N ASP A 414 -22.49 -12.99 -13.29
CA ASP A 414 -23.09 -14.32 -13.22
C ASP A 414 -24.25 -14.28 -12.20
N PRO A 415 -25.50 -14.53 -12.61
CA PRO A 415 -26.63 -14.52 -11.69
C PRO A 415 -26.50 -15.57 -10.58
N GLY A 416 -25.65 -16.59 -10.77
CA GLY A 416 -25.29 -17.57 -9.76
C GLY A 416 -24.42 -17.02 -8.62
N ASP A 417 -23.73 -15.89 -8.79
CA ASP A 417 -22.86 -15.32 -7.74
C ASP A 417 -23.67 -14.92 -6.51
N ALA A 418 -24.83 -14.28 -6.68
CA ALA A 418 -25.71 -13.93 -5.56
C ALA A 418 -26.17 -15.17 -4.77
N ARG A 419 -26.49 -16.26 -5.47
CA ARG A 419 -26.86 -17.54 -4.82
C ARG A 419 -25.69 -18.16 -4.08
N ARG A 420 -24.49 -18.19 -4.68
CA ARG A 420 -23.27 -18.71 -4.02
C ARG A 420 -22.93 -17.93 -2.76
N ILE A 421 -23.15 -16.61 -2.77
CA ILE A 421 -22.97 -15.75 -1.58
C ILE A 421 -23.99 -16.11 -0.50
N ALA A 422 -25.28 -16.24 -0.85
CA ALA A 422 -26.31 -16.65 0.10
C ALA A 422 -26.03 -18.04 0.72
N ASP A 423 -25.73 -19.03 -0.12
CA ASP A 423 -25.40 -20.39 0.33
C ASP A 423 -24.16 -20.40 1.26
N ALA A 424 -23.18 -19.54 0.99
CA ALA A 424 -21.98 -19.40 1.82
C ALA A 424 -22.26 -18.78 3.19
N VAL A 425 -23.17 -17.79 3.25
CA VAL A 425 -23.59 -17.17 4.52
C VAL A 425 -24.31 -18.19 5.40
N GLU A 426 -25.25 -18.96 4.83
CA GLU A 426 -25.96 -20.01 5.57
C GLU A 426 -24.98 -21.09 6.05
N ALA A 427 -24.11 -21.60 5.16
CA ALA A 427 -23.11 -22.60 5.54
C ALA A 427 -22.12 -22.10 6.60
N LEU A 428 -21.76 -20.82 6.57
CA LEU A 428 -20.91 -20.23 7.60
C LEU A 428 -21.65 -20.12 8.93
N LEU A 429 -22.93 -19.72 8.90
CA LEU A 429 -23.77 -19.63 10.09
C LEU A 429 -23.96 -21.01 10.75
N GLU A 430 -24.18 -22.06 9.96
CA GLU A 430 -24.26 -23.45 10.44
C GLU A 430 -22.94 -23.95 11.06
N ASP A 431 -21.77 -23.55 10.54
CA ASP A 431 -20.46 -23.99 11.06
C ASP A 431 -20.09 -23.37 12.42
N VAL A 432 -20.64 -22.18 12.71
CA VAL A 432 -20.31 -21.36 13.89
C VAL A 432 -21.44 -21.26 14.91
N SER A 433 -22.63 -21.79 14.58
CA SER A 433 -23.69 -22.05 15.56
C SER A 433 -23.38 -23.33 16.33
#